data_AF-A0AAN9UYJ7-F1
#
_entry.id   AF-A0AAN9UYJ7-F1
#
_cell.length_a   1.000
_cell.length_b   1.000
_cell.length_c   1.000
_cell.angle_alpha   90.00
_cell.angle_beta   90.00
_cell.angle_gamma   90.00
#
_symmetry.space_group_name_H-M   'P 1'
#
loop_
_entity.id
_entity.type
_entity.pdbx_description
1 polymer ?
#
loop_
_entity_poly.entity_id
_entity_poly.type
_entity_poly.pdbx_seq_one_letter_code
_entity_poly.pdbx_strand_id
1 'polypeptide(L)'
;MLNSNATYLQEAIRAFGLTPAEGPYTMALGNTAVYLALPNITASYGNIVASVRHQIESGEAALYLPNGAAESVVKGYLAQLGILAATFENPNHPVFESPFQEAPTAGFLLKPLSRGSVLLDPDDHDAEPIITYGTLANPVDLDIMASFVPLMRSLYTTSTMQAMGVVETAPGVEVQDSEQIRDWIRTATVASFQHPCCTAAMMPRELGGVVGSDLKVFGVQGLRVADASIMPLLPGTHTSATCYAIGEKVSDKLANFP
;
A
#
# COMPACT_ATOMS: atom_id res chain seq x y z
N MET A 1 -2.51 -24.54 -13.01
CA MET A 1 -1.80 -23.25 -13.09
C MET A 1 -0.35 -23.50 -13.50
N LEU A 2 0.15 -22.79 -14.51
CA LEU A 2 1.52 -22.97 -15.06
C LEU A 2 2.63 -22.64 -14.04
N ASN A 3 2.32 -21.87 -13.01
CA ASN A 3 3.22 -21.45 -11.92
C ASN A 3 3.58 -22.56 -10.92
N SER A 4 2.82 -23.67 -10.84
CA SER A 4 3.15 -24.82 -9.99
C SER A 4 3.81 -25.98 -10.75
N ASN A 5 3.99 -25.84 -12.07
CA ASN A 5 4.71 -26.82 -12.88
C ASN A 5 6.21 -26.48 -12.87
N ALA A 6 6.97 -27.21 -12.04
CA ALA A 6 8.41 -27.02 -11.90
C ALA A 6 9.16 -27.12 -13.24
N THR A 7 8.71 -27.98 -14.16
CA THR A 7 9.32 -28.15 -15.49
C THR A 7 9.14 -26.90 -16.35
N TYR A 8 7.92 -26.36 -16.42
CA TYR A 8 7.63 -25.13 -17.16
C TYR A 8 8.42 -23.94 -16.61
N LEU A 9 8.48 -23.80 -15.29
CA LEU A 9 9.24 -22.73 -14.64
C LEU A 9 10.74 -22.83 -14.95
N GLN A 10 11.32 -24.04 -14.85
CA GLN A 10 12.73 -24.27 -15.17
C GLN A 10 13.04 -24.03 -16.65
N GLU A 11 12.16 -24.42 -17.56
CA GLU A 11 12.30 -24.18 -18.99
C GLU A 11 12.26 -22.68 -19.33
N ALA A 12 11.33 -21.92 -18.73
CA ALA A 12 11.23 -20.48 -18.90
C ALA A 12 12.46 -19.74 -18.34
N ILE A 13 12.94 -20.13 -17.15
CA ILE A 13 14.18 -19.57 -16.55
C ILE A 13 15.38 -19.88 -17.46
N ARG A 14 15.51 -21.13 -17.92
CA ARG A 14 16.60 -21.56 -18.80
C ARG A 14 16.60 -20.75 -20.10
N ALA A 15 15.47 -20.66 -20.79
CA ALA A 15 15.35 -19.94 -22.05
C ALA A 15 15.69 -18.44 -21.92
N PHE A 16 15.30 -17.82 -20.80
CA PHE A 16 15.63 -16.44 -20.47
C PHE A 16 17.13 -16.22 -20.19
N GLY A 17 17.78 -17.18 -19.51
CA GLY A 17 19.20 -17.08 -19.14
C GLY A 17 20.21 -17.38 -20.27
N LEU A 18 19.75 -17.77 -21.46
CA LEU A 18 20.63 -18.03 -22.61
C LEU A 18 21.13 -16.73 -23.26
N THR A 19 22.23 -16.82 -24.00
CA THR A 19 22.77 -15.71 -24.82
C THR A 19 22.99 -16.20 -26.26
N PRO A 20 22.17 -15.77 -27.23
CA PRO A 20 21.01 -14.89 -27.07
C PRO A 20 19.86 -15.59 -26.32
N ALA A 21 18.99 -14.80 -25.68
CA ALA A 21 17.82 -15.34 -25.01
C ALA A 21 16.88 -16.00 -26.04
N GLU A 22 16.40 -17.21 -25.73
CA GLU A 22 15.52 -17.98 -26.62
C GLU A 22 14.03 -17.83 -26.27
N GLY A 23 13.72 -17.13 -25.16
CA GLY A 23 12.35 -16.84 -24.76
C GLY A 23 12.25 -15.87 -23.58
N PRO A 24 11.10 -15.20 -23.39
CA PRO A 24 10.86 -14.35 -22.24
C PRO A 24 10.71 -15.18 -20.95
N TYR A 25 11.11 -14.62 -19.81
CA TYR A 25 10.66 -15.12 -18.52
C TYR A 25 9.18 -14.76 -18.32
N THR A 26 8.28 -15.61 -18.79
CA THR A 26 6.84 -15.39 -18.71
C THR A 26 6.29 -15.98 -17.42
N MET A 27 6.02 -15.10 -16.46
CA MET A 27 5.07 -15.41 -15.39
C MET A 27 3.66 -15.20 -15.92
N ALA A 28 2.82 -16.24 -15.88
CA ALA A 28 1.39 -16.10 -16.14
C ALA A 28 0.72 -15.42 -14.93
N LEU A 29 0.86 -14.11 -14.83
CA LEU A 29 0.12 -13.27 -13.88
C LEU A 29 -1.07 -12.64 -14.59
N GLY A 30 -2.16 -12.43 -13.86
CA GLY A 30 -3.32 -11.70 -14.38
C GLY A 30 -2.91 -10.27 -14.74
N ASN A 31 -3.35 -9.79 -15.90
CA ASN A 31 -3.09 -8.44 -16.42
C ASN A 31 -4.25 -7.47 -16.17
N THR A 32 -5.21 -7.86 -15.34
CA THR A 32 -6.41 -7.09 -15.02
C THR A 32 -6.51 -6.95 -13.51
N ALA A 33 -6.85 -5.76 -13.03
CA ALA A 33 -7.15 -5.51 -11.63
C ALA A 33 -8.40 -4.66 -11.51
N VAL A 34 -9.14 -4.85 -10.42
CA VAL A 34 -10.24 -3.97 -10.03
C VAL A 34 -9.78 -3.06 -8.90
N TYR A 35 -10.20 -1.80 -8.99
CA TYR A 35 -9.93 -0.76 -8.02
C TYR A 35 -11.25 -0.35 -7.39
N LEU A 36 -11.37 -0.52 -6.07
CA LEU A 36 -12.64 -0.38 -5.35
C LEU A 36 -12.54 0.73 -4.30
N ALA A 37 -13.55 1.60 -4.28
CA ALA A 37 -13.74 2.56 -3.21
C ALA A 37 -14.37 1.88 -1.98
N LEU A 38 -14.13 2.41 -0.78
CA LEU A 38 -14.63 1.81 0.47
C LEU A 38 -16.16 1.63 0.49
N PRO A 39 -16.98 2.60 0.00
CA PRO A 39 -18.43 2.43 -0.06
C PRO A 39 -18.89 1.28 -0.98
N ASN A 40 -18.05 0.87 -1.93
CA ASN A 40 -18.30 -0.28 -2.80
C ASN A 40 -17.80 -1.61 -2.21
N ILE A 41 -17.04 -1.55 -1.11
CA ILE A 41 -16.53 -2.74 -0.40
C ILE A 41 -17.49 -3.14 0.71
N THR A 42 -17.96 -2.18 1.51
CA THR A 42 -18.79 -2.47 2.67
C THR A 42 -19.82 -1.39 2.94
N ALA A 43 -21.04 -1.80 3.31
CA ALA A 43 -22.08 -0.88 3.77
C ALA A 43 -21.72 -0.21 5.12
N SER A 44 -20.77 -0.76 5.87
CA SER A 44 -20.29 -0.24 7.15
C SER A 44 -19.17 0.80 7.02
N TYR A 45 -18.88 1.30 5.81
CA TYR A 45 -17.81 2.27 5.56
C TYR A 45 -17.92 3.52 6.45
N GLY A 46 -19.15 3.96 6.78
CA GLY A 46 -19.37 5.09 7.68
C GLY A 46 -18.80 4.87 9.09
N ASN A 47 -18.85 3.64 9.60
CA ASN A 47 -18.27 3.30 10.90
C ASN A 47 -16.74 3.33 10.87
N ILE A 48 -16.15 2.85 9.77
CA ILE A 48 -14.70 2.89 9.55
C ILE A 48 -14.24 4.36 9.52
N VAL A 49 -14.92 5.21 8.74
CA VAL A 49 -14.60 6.64 8.68
C VAL A 49 -14.77 7.32 10.05
N ALA A 50 -15.85 7.01 10.76
CA ALA A 50 -16.08 7.55 12.10
C ALA A 50 -14.98 7.14 13.07
N SER A 51 -14.45 5.91 12.97
CA SER A 51 -13.30 5.45 13.75
C SER A 51 -12.05 6.29 13.47
N VAL A 52 -11.74 6.56 12.19
CA VAL A 52 -10.61 7.44 11.83
C VAL A 52 -10.79 8.84 12.42
N ARG A 53 -11.98 9.43 12.28
CA ARG A 53 -12.29 10.76 12.82
C ARG A 53 -12.16 10.78 14.33
N HIS A 54 -12.66 9.76 15.01
CA HIS A 54 -12.54 9.62 16.46
C HIS A 54 -11.07 9.54 16.91
N GLN A 55 -10.23 8.74 16.25
CA GLN A 55 -8.80 8.66 16.57
C GLN A 55 -8.07 10.01 16.42
N ILE A 56 -8.50 10.85 15.47
CA ILE A 56 -7.98 12.21 15.29
C ILE A 56 -8.43 13.11 16.46
N GLU A 57 -9.72 13.11 16.77
CA GLU A 57 -10.32 13.95 17.80
C GLU A 57 -9.85 13.60 19.22
N SER A 58 -9.66 12.32 19.52
CA SER A 58 -9.18 11.83 20.80
C SER A 58 -7.67 11.98 20.98
N GLY A 59 -6.93 12.17 19.88
CA GLY A 59 -5.46 12.15 19.85
C GLY A 59 -4.86 10.74 19.92
N GLU A 60 -5.69 9.70 20.02
CA GLU A 60 -5.26 8.29 20.08
C GLU A 60 -4.46 7.87 18.85
N ALA A 61 -4.75 8.46 17.68
CA ALA A 61 -4.04 8.18 16.44
C ALA A 61 -2.51 8.23 16.62
N ALA A 62 -1.99 9.17 17.41
CA ALA A 62 -0.56 9.35 17.62
C ALA A 62 0.12 8.13 18.26
N LEU A 63 -0.63 7.29 18.99
CA LEU A 63 -0.12 6.05 19.60
C LEU A 63 0.24 4.99 18.56
N TYR A 64 -0.25 5.12 17.33
CA TYR A 64 0.02 4.19 16.24
C TYR A 64 1.26 4.57 15.40
N LEU A 65 1.92 5.68 15.72
CA LEU A 65 3.19 6.06 15.08
C LEU A 65 4.38 5.33 15.72
N PRO A 66 5.50 5.17 14.98
CA PRO A 66 6.74 4.70 15.57
C PRO A 66 7.17 5.54 16.78
N ASN A 67 7.72 4.87 17.80
CA ASN A 67 8.22 5.53 19.00
C ASN A 67 9.22 6.64 18.67
N GLY A 68 9.10 7.77 19.36
CA GLY A 68 9.99 8.92 19.16
C GLY A 68 9.62 9.83 17.98
N ALA A 69 8.45 9.66 17.36
CA ALA A 69 7.96 10.58 16.34
C ALA A 69 7.91 12.03 16.86
N ALA A 70 8.51 12.95 16.11
CA ALA A 70 8.53 14.37 16.46
C ALA A 70 7.12 14.98 16.42
N GLU A 71 6.88 16.03 17.20
CA GLU A 71 5.56 16.70 17.28
C GLU A 71 5.05 17.16 15.89
N SER A 72 5.94 17.64 15.01
CA SER A 72 5.59 18.01 13.64
C SER A 72 5.12 16.81 12.79
N VAL A 73 5.74 15.64 12.97
CA VAL A 73 5.34 14.40 12.30
C VAL A 73 3.97 13.95 12.80
N VAL A 74 3.71 14.05 14.11
CA VAL A 74 2.37 13.76 14.67
C VAL A 74 1.32 14.69 14.05
N LYS A 75 1.57 16.00 13.98
CA LYS A 75 0.67 16.97 13.35
C LYS A 75 0.41 16.64 11.87
N GLY A 76 1.46 16.31 11.13
CA GLY A 76 1.35 15.90 9.73
C GLY A 76 0.54 14.63 9.55
N TYR A 77 0.78 13.63 10.39
CA TYR A 77 0.04 12.37 10.37
C TYR A 77 -1.46 12.59 10.63
N LEU A 78 -1.83 13.39 11.64
CA LEU A 78 -3.23 13.73 11.90
C LEU A 78 -3.89 14.45 10.71
N ALA A 79 -3.18 15.38 10.07
CA ALA A 79 -3.67 16.05 8.86
C ALA A 79 -3.88 15.06 7.70
N GLN A 80 -2.95 14.11 7.52
CA GLN A 80 -3.08 13.04 6.54
C GLN A 80 -4.27 12.11 6.83
N LEU A 81 -4.52 11.76 8.10
CA LEU A 81 -5.69 10.97 8.48
C LEU A 81 -6.99 11.68 8.11
N GLY A 82 -7.06 13.01 8.25
CA GLY A 82 -8.22 13.79 7.79
C GLY A 82 -8.46 13.67 6.28
N ILE A 83 -7.40 13.68 5.47
CA ILE A 83 -7.46 13.45 4.02
C ILE A 83 -7.91 12.01 3.71
N LEU A 84 -7.39 11.03 4.45
CA LEU A 84 -7.75 9.62 4.29
C LEU A 84 -9.21 9.35 4.68
N ALA A 85 -9.71 9.95 5.77
CA ALA A 85 -11.12 9.87 6.15
C ALA A 85 -12.04 10.38 5.03
N ALA A 86 -11.74 11.55 4.44
CA ALA A 86 -12.48 12.08 3.30
C ALA A 86 -12.33 11.20 2.05
N THR A 87 -11.17 10.58 1.85
CA THR A 87 -10.91 9.62 0.77
C THR A 87 -11.81 8.39 0.90
N PHE A 88 -12.00 7.89 2.12
CA PHE A 88 -12.81 6.71 2.42
C PHE A 88 -14.31 6.96 2.31
N GLU A 89 -14.77 8.21 2.46
CA GLU A 89 -16.16 8.60 2.19
C GLU A 89 -16.46 8.70 0.69
N ASN A 90 -15.44 8.88 -0.15
CA ASN A 90 -15.61 9.14 -1.57
C ASN A 90 -15.89 7.84 -2.35
N PRO A 91 -17.08 7.66 -2.96
CA PRO A 91 -17.43 6.45 -3.70
C PRO A 91 -16.65 6.27 -5.01
N ASN A 92 -15.89 7.28 -5.43
CA ASN A 92 -15.11 7.27 -6.66
C ASN A 92 -13.59 7.22 -6.40
N HIS A 93 -13.14 7.11 -5.14
CA HIS A 93 -11.72 7.04 -4.82
C HIS A 93 -11.33 5.62 -4.38
N PRO A 94 -10.53 4.89 -5.18
CA PRO A 94 -10.11 3.55 -4.82
C PRO A 94 -9.23 3.52 -3.58
N VAL A 95 -9.60 2.64 -2.65
CA VAL A 95 -8.83 2.35 -1.43
C VAL A 95 -8.27 0.94 -1.43
N PHE A 96 -8.71 0.12 -2.39
CA PHE A 96 -8.39 -1.29 -2.46
C PHE A 96 -8.18 -1.72 -3.91
N GLU A 97 -7.13 -2.50 -4.16
CA GLU A 97 -6.86 -3.14 -5.44
C GLU A 97 -7.02 -4.65 -5.27
N SER A 98 -7.63 -5.30 -6.26
CA SER A 98 -7.66 -6.76 -6.33
C SER A 98 -7.36 -7.22 -7.76
N PRO A 99 -6.23 -7.92 -7.98
CA PRO A 99 -5.88 -8.40 -9.31
C PRO A 99 -6.74 -9.62 -9.64
N PHE A 100 -7.34 -9.63 -10.82
CA PHE A 100 -8.10 -10.78 -11.29
C PHE A 100 -7.12 -11.89 -11.76
N GLN A 101 -6.94 -12.92 -10.93
CA GLN A 101 -6.02 -14.05 -11.16
C GLN A 101 -6.71 -15.40 -10.91
N GLU A 102 -6.12 -16.50 -11.39
CA GLU A 102 -6.67 -17.88 -11.34
C GLU A 102 -6.83 -18.49 -9.91
N ALA A 103 -6.48 -17.76 -8.85
CA ALA A 103 -6.44 -18.22 -7.45
C ALA A 103 -7.07 -17.15 -6.52
N PRO A 104 -7.41 -17.44 -5.23
CA PRO A 104 -8.26 -16.54 -4.44
C PRO A 104 -7.68 -15.13 -4.43
N THR A 105 -8.54 -14.19 -4.83
CA THR A 105 -8.17 -12.85 -5.25
C THR A 105 -7.52 -12.12 -4.08
N ALA A 106 -6.21 -11.88 -4.18
CA ALA A 106 -5.49 -11.09 -3.19
C ALA A 106 -6.09 -9.68 -3.13
N GLY A 107 -6.03 -9.09 -1.94
CA GLY A 107 -6.52 -7.75 -1.68
C GLY A 107 -5.42 -6.84 -1.19
N PHE A 108 -5.23 -5.71 -1.85
CA PHE A 108 -4.18 -4.75 -1.51
C PHE A 108 -4.79 -3.45 -1.00
N LEU A 109 -4.44 -3.08 0.23
CA LEU A 109 -4.80 -1.79 0.81
C LEU A 109 -3.95 -0.67 0.18
N LEU A 110 -4.60 0.21 -0.57
CA LEU A 110 -3.93 1.28 -1.33
C LEU A 110 -3.70 2.55 -0.49
N LYS A 111 -4.42 2.68 0.62
CA LYS A 111 -4.49 3.88 1.44
C LYS A 111 -4.30 3.56 2.93
N PRO A 112 -3.17 2.95 3.32
CA PRO A 112 -2.93 2.57 4.71
C PRO A 112 -2.84 3.80 5.62
N LEU A 113 -3.38 3.67 6.82
CA LEU A 113 -3.25 4.61 7.91
C LEU A 113 -1.98 4.34 8.70
N SER A 114 -1.55 3.09 8.79
CA SER A 114 -0.32 2.73 9.48
C SER A 114 0.90 3.43 8.89
N ARG A 115 1.89 3.70 9.74
CA ARG A 115 3.17 4.32 9.35
C ARG A 115 4.33 3.52 9.91
N GLY A 116 5.36 3.39 9.10
CA GLY A 116 6.63 2.78 9.47
C GLY A 116 7.76 3.79 9.65
N SER A 117 8.97 3.28 9.82
CA SER A 117 10.21 4.04 9.86
C SER A 117 11.32 3.34 9.07
N VAL A 118 12.26 4.15 8.59
CA VAL A 118 13.54 3.72 8.03
C VAL A 118 14.61 4.50 8.79
N LEU A 119 15.40 3.81 9.60
CA LEU A 119 16.38 4.40 10.48
C LEU A 119 17.78 3.84 10.19
N LEU A 120 18.81 4.61 10.51
CA LEU A 120 20.18 4.11 10.50
C LEU A 120 20.35 3.05 11.60
N ASP A 121 21.22 2.07 11.34
CA ASP A 121 21.76 1.26 12.42
C ASP A 121 22.68 2.15 13.28
N PRO A 122 22.43 2.28 14.60
CA PRO A 122 23.23 3.14 15.47
C PRO A 122 24.67 2.63 15.67
N ASP A 123 24.92 1.34 15.45
CA ASP A 123 26.20 0.69 15.70
C ASP A 123 27.02 0.48 14.42
N ASP A 124 26.38 0.46 13.24
CA ASP A 124 27.05 0.31 11.95
C ASP A 124 26.45 1.18 10.83
N HIS A 125 27.11 2.29 10.52
CA HIS A 125 26.70 3.21 9.46
C HIS A 125 26.76 2.64 8.03
N ASP A 126 27.48 1.53 7.80
CA ASP A 126 27.60 0.88 6.49
C ASP A 126 26.57 -0.26 6.33
N ALA A 127 25.83 -0.59 7.39
CA ALA A 127 24.78 -1.60 7.36
C ALA A 127 23.52 -1.13 6.63
N GLU A 128 22.70 -2.10 6.21
CA GLU A 128 21.35 -1.84 5.71
C GLU A 128 20.51 -1.11 6.78
N PRO A 129 19.61 -0.20 6.39
CA PRO A 129 18.80 0.52 7.35
C PRO A 129 17.85 -0.39 8.12
N ILE A 130 17.55 -0.03 9.36
CA ILE A 130 16.55 -0.70 10.18
C ILE A 130 15.17 -0.23 9.70
N ILE A 131 14.42 -1.15 9.09
CA ILE A 131 13.08 -0.89 8.55
C ILE A 131 12.02 -1.48 9.49
N THR A 132 11.13 -0.62 9.97
CA THR A 132 9.89 -1.03 10.63
C THR A 132 8.72 -0.66 9.74
N TYR A 133 7.99 -1.63 9.20
CA TYR A 133 6.86 -1.34 8.29
C TYR A 133 5.65 -0.70 9.01
N GLY A 134 5.44 -1.06 10.27
CA GLY A 134 4.22 -0.69 10.99
C GLY A 134 2.96 -1.35 10.44
N THR A 135 3.07 -2.46 9.71
CA THR A 135 1.92 -3.15 9.10
C THR A 135 0.83 -3.44 10.13
N LEU A 136 -0.40 -2.96 9.87
CA LEU A 136 -1.55 -3.07 10.78
C LEU A 136 -1.36 -2.37 12.15
N ALA A 137 -0.41 -1.44 12.29
CA ALA A 137 -0.22 -0.68 13.53
C ALA A 137 -1.44 0.19 13.86
N ASN A 138 -2.04 0.84 12.86
CA ASN A 138 -3.35 1.45 13.01
C ASN A 138 -4.44 0.38 12.80
N PRO A 139 -5.32 0.11 13.79
CA PRO A 139 -6.31 -0.97 13.71
C PRO A 139 -7.35 -0.77 12.60
N VAL A 140 -7.54 0.46 12.10
CA VAL A 140 -8.47 0.73 11.00
C VAL A 140 -8.03 0.06 9.70
N ASP A 141 -6.72 -0.12 9.48
CA ASP A 141 -6.23 -0.85 8.30
C ASP A 141 -6.77 -2.29 8.29
N LEU A 142 -6.80 -2.93 9.47
CA LEU A 142 -7.37 -4.26 9.64
C LEU A 142 -8.88 -4.27 9.40
N ASP A 143 -9.61 -3.25 9.85
CA ASP A 143 -11.05 -3.13 9.60
C ASP A 143 -11.37 -3.07 8.11
N ILE A 144 -10.59 -2.26 7.35
CA ILE A 144 -10.75 -2.13 5.91
C ILE A 144 -10.43 -3.46 5.21
N MET A 145 -9.30 -4.07 5.54
CA MET A 145 -8.89 -5.35 4.94
C MET A 145 -9.86 -6.49 5.25
N ALA A 146 -10.36 -6.59 6.49
CA ALA A 146 -11.34 -7.58 6.88
C ALA A 146 -12.68 -7.40 6.14
N SER A 147 -13.08 -6.15 5.86
CA SER A 147 -14.32 -5.85 5.12
C SER A 147 -14.33 -6.37 3.68
N PHE A 148 -13.16 -6.66 3.12
CA PHE A 148 -13.01 -7.19 1.76
C PHE A 148 -13.41 -8.67 1.64
N VAL A 149 -13.25 -9.46 2.71
CA VAL A 149 -13.52 -10.91 2.67
C VAL A 149 -14.99 -11.21 2.35
N PRO A 150 -16.00 -10.60 3.01
CA PRO A 150 -17.41 -10.80 2.65
C PRO A 150 -17.73 -10.41 1.20
N LEU A 151 -17.12 -9.32 0.69
CA LEU A 151 -17.28 -8.91 -0.71
C LEU A 151 -16.77 -10.00 -1.66
N MET A 152 -15.56 -10.53 -1.43
CA MET A 152 -15.01 -11.59 -2.29
C MET A 152 -15.85 -12.86 -2.25
N ARG A 153 -16.33 -13.26 -1.06
CA ARG A 153 -17.26 -14.38 -0.93
C ARG A 153 -18.54 -14.18 -1.74
N SER A 154 -19.08 -12.95 -1.76
CA SER A 154 -20.26 -12.65 -2.56
C SER A 154 -20.00 -12.85 -4.06
N LEU A 155 -18.80 -12.53 -4.56
CA LEU A 155 -18.43 -12.76 -5.97
C LEU A 155 -18.48 -14.25 -6.33
N TYR A 156 -18.08 -15.14 -5.42
CA TYR A 156 -18.08 -16.59 -5.67
C TYR A 156 -19.49 -17.17 -5.80
N THR A 157 -20.51 -16.45 -5.31
CA THR A 157 -21.92 -16.85 -5.46
C THR A 157 -22.54 -16.39 -6.79
N THR A 158 -21.83 -15.61 -7.61
CA THR A 158 -22.31 -15.20 -8.94
C THR A 158 -22.39 -16.38 -9.90
N SER A 159 -23.31 -16.33 -10.86
CA SER A 159 -23.52 -17.41 -11.85
C SER A 159 -22.26 -17.72 -12.66
N THR A 160 -21.48 -16.69 -13.03
CA THR A 160 -20.21 -16.86 -13.75
C THR A 160 -19.19 -17.65 -12.93
N MET A 161 -19.03 -17.31 -11.64
CA MET A 161 -18.10 -17.99 -10.75
C MET A 161 -18.54 -19.42 -10.45
N GLN A 162 -19.84 -19.63 -10.19
CA GLN A 162 -20.41 -20.95 -9.97
C GLN A 162 -20.27 -21.86 -11.21
N ALA A 163 -20.46 -21.32 -12.42
CA ALA A 163 -20.29 -22.06 -13.67
C ALA A 163 -18.83 -22.50 -13.89
N MET A 164 -17.85 -21.78 -13.34
CA MET A 164 -16.44 -22.18 -13.34
C MET A 164 -16.09 -23.18 -12.24
N GLY A 165 -17.01 -23.50 -11.32
CA GLY A 165 -16.77 -24.42 -10.21
C GLY A 165 -15.73 -23.90 -9.21
N VAL A 166 -15.63 -22.59 -9.04
CA VAL A 166 -14.66 -22.01 -8.10
C VAL A 166 -14.96 -22.43 -6.66
N VAL A 167 -13.91 -22.71 -5.90
CA VAL A 167 -14.00 -23.07 -4.49
C VAL A 167 -13.10 -22.13 -3.68
N GLU A 168 -13.64 -21.61 -2.58
CA GLU A 168 -12.85 -20.84 -1.63
C GLU A 168 -11.79 -21.73 -0.97
N THR A 169 -10.52 -21.34 -1.11
CA THR A 169 -9.38 -22.04 -0.51
C THR A 169 -8.77 -21.27 0.65
N ALA A 170 -9.02 -19.95 0.74
CA ALA A 170 -8.63 -19.09 1.84
C ALA A 170 -9.59 -17.88 1.92
N PRO A 171 -9.94 -17.39 3.12
CA PRO A 171 -9.60 -17.93 4.44
C PRO A 171 -10.19 -19.30 4.75
N GLY A 172 -11.16 -19.77 3.95
CA GLY A 172 -11.77 -21.09 4.11
C GLY A 172 -13.11 -21.02 4.84
N VAL A 173 -13.89 -22.10 4.70
CA VAL A 173 -15.27 -22.18 5.21
C VAL A 173 -15.36 -22.23 6.73
N GLU A 174 -14.26 -22.45 7.43
CA GLU A 174 -14.17 -22.44 8.88
C GLU A 174 -14.07 -21.03 9.48
N VAL A 175 -13.62 -20.04 8.69
CA VAL A 175 -13.50 -18.64 9.08
C VAL A 175 -14.78 -17.90 8.70
N GLN A 176 -15.69 -17.68 9.63
CA GLN A 176 -17.04 -17.16 9.33
C GLN A 176 -17.32 -15.81 9.98
N ASP A 177 -16.98 -15.65 11.25
CA ASP A 177 -17.28 -14.42 11.97
C ASP A 177 -16.21 -13.33 11.77
N SER A 178 -16.56 -12.10 12.15
CA SER A 178 -15.70 -10.93 11.94
C SER A 178 -14.36 -11.03 12.65
N GLU A 179 -14.30 -11.62 13.85
CA GLU A 179 -13.05 -11.74 14.60
C GLU A 179 -12.16 -12.82 13.99
N GLN A 180 -12.72 -13.96 13.58
CA GLN A 180 -11.99 -14.98 12.84
C GLN A 180 -11.41 -14.42 11.53
N ILE A 181 -12.16 -13.60 10.80
CA ILE A 181 -11.67 -12.94 9.58
C ILE A 181 -10.50 -12.00 9.91
N ARG A 182 -10.63 -11.18 10.97
CA ARG A 182 -9.55 -10.28 11.40
C ARG A 182 -8.29 -11.04 11.79
N ASP A 183 -8.43 -12.13 12.55
CA ASP A 183 -7.31 -12.97 12.96
C ASP A 183 -6.64 -13.62 11.75
N TRP A 184 -7.43 -14.12 10.80
CA TRP A 184 -6.87 -14.62 9.55
C TRP A 184 -6.10 -13.53 8.79
N ILE A 185 -6.67 -12.33 8.62
CA ILE A 185 -6.00 -11.21 7.94
C ILE A 185 -4.68 -10.85 8.62
N ARG A 186 -4.62 -10.82 9.97
CA ARG A 186 -3.36 -10.56 10.69
C ARG A 186 -2.25 -11.55 10.32
N THR A 187 -2.61 -12.82 10.12
CA THR A 187 -1.65 -13.88 9.77
C THR A 187 -1.33 -13.94 8.27
N ALA A 188 -2.30 -13.59 7.42
CA ALA A 188 -2.18 -13.69 5.97
C ALA A 188 -1.58 -12.43 5.33
N THR A 189 -1.60 -11.29 6.04
CA THR A 189 -1.08 -10.02 5.52
C THR A 189 0.44 -10.06 5.44
N VAL A 190 0.97 -9.71 4.27
CA VAL A 190 2.39 -9.45 4.08
C VAL A 190 2.68 -7.96 4.27
N ALA A 191 3.87 -7.64 4.77
CA ALA A 191 4.25 -6.25 5.06
C ALA A 191 4.43 -5.38 3.81
N SER A 192 4.73 -5.98 2.65
CA SER A 192 5.12 -5.24 1.47
C SER A 192 4.80 -5.94 0.16
N PHE A 193 4.33 -5.16 -0.81
CA PHE A 193 4.30 -5.49 -2.23
C PHE A 193 5.25 -4.58 -3.03
N GLN A 194 6.40 -4.23 -2.43
CA GLN A 194 7.50 -3.51 -3.08
C GLN A 194 7.17 -2.07 -3.51
N HIS A 195 6.28 -1.40 -2.77
CA HIS A 195 5.93 0.01 -2.96
C HIS A 195 6.27 0.91 -1.74
N PRO A 196 7.48 0.82 -1.12
CA PRO A 196 7.85 1.75 -0.06
C PRO A 196 7.93 3.19 -0.60
N CYS A 197 7.47 4.16 0.19
CA CYS A 197 7.40 5.57 -0.19
C CYS A 197 7.54 6.47 1.04
N CYS A 198 7.43 7.77 0.80
CA CYS A 198 6.96 8.72 1.79
C CYS A 198 7.91 9.06 2.95
N THR A 199 9.14 8.52 2.95
CA THR A 199 10.15 8.73 4.02
C THR A 199 10.80 10.11 4.02
N ALA A 200 10.73 10.86 2.92
CA ALA A 200 11.20 12.24 2.80
C ALA A 200 10.09 13.16 2.27
N ALA A 201 8.90 13.03 2.86
CA ALA A 201 7.66 13.58 2.34
C ALA A 201 7.71 15.06 1.95
N MET A 202 7.16 15.36 0.77
CA MET A 202 6.94 16.72 0.28
C MET A 202 5.70 17.33 0.94
N MET A 203 5.91 18.02 2.06
CA MET A 203 4.86 18.64 2.89
C MET A 203 5.42 19.88 3.61
N PRO A 204 4.57 20.74 4.21
CA PRO A 204 5.06 21.80 5.10
C PRO A 204 5.94 21.25 6.23
N ARG A 205 6.99 21.98 6.60
CA ARG A 205 7.97 21.55 7.61
C ARG A 205 7.32 21.36 8.99
N GLU A 206 6.37 22.24 9.33
CA GLU A 206 5.57 22.20 10.55
C GLU A 206 4.65 20.96 10.62
N LEU A 207 4.44 20.28 9.49
CA LEU A 207 3.71 19.02 9.36
C LEU A 207 4.66 17.83 9.12
N GLY A 208 5.94 17.95 9.47
CA GLY A 208 6.91 16.86 9.36
C GLY A 208 7.41 16.59 7.94
N GLY A 209 7.20 17.52 7.01
CA GLY A 209 7.80 17.43 5.68
C GLY A 209 9.33 17.56 5.71
N VAL A 210 9.99 16.85 4.79
CA VAL A 210 11.45 16.89 4.59
C VAL A 210 11.83 17.81 3.43
N VAL A 211 11.00 17.84 2.38
CA VAL A 211 11.19 18.72 1.23
C VAL A 211 9.99 19.63 0.99
N GLY A 212 10.25 20.84 0.46
CA GLY A 212 9.20 21.75 0.01
C GLY A 212 8.61 21.37 -1.35
N SER A 213 7.60 22.12 -1.82
CA SER A 213 7.03 21.96 -3.18
C SER A 213 8.03 22.30 -4.30
N ASP A 214 9.14 22.94 -3.94
CA ASP A 214 10.31 23.14 -4.78
C ASP A 214 11.33 22.02 -4.66
N LEU A 215 11.04 20.90 -3.99
CA LEU A 215 11.88 19.71 -3.81
C LEU A 215 13.17 19.92 -3.00
N LYS A 216 13.39 21.12 -2.45
CA LYS A 216 14.59 21.38 -1.64
C LYS A 216 14.41 20.84 -0.24
N VAL A 217 15.47 20.25 0.29
CA VAL A 217 15.53 19.79 1.68
C VAL A 217 15.51 21.00 2.61
N PHE A 218 14.60 21.00 3.58
CA PHE A 218 14.49 22.12 4.51
C PHE A 218 15.78 22.32 5.31
N GLY A 219 16.31 23.54 5.28
CA GLY A 219 17.52 23.92 6.02
C GLY A 219 18.84 23.52 5.36
N VAL A 220 18.82 22.93 4.16
CA VAL A 220 20.04 22.53 3.43
C VAL A 220 20.07 23.23 2.07
N GLN A 221 21.20 23.88 1.76
CA GLN A 221 21.40 24.53 0.46
C GLN A 221 21.91 23.53 -0.58
N GLY A 222 21.42 23.64 -1.81
CA GLY A 222 21.90 22.81 -2.94
C GLY A 222 21.49 21.35 -2.90
N LEU A 223 20.63 20.93 -1.95
CA LEU A 223 20.17 19.53 -1.83
C LEU A 223 18.68 19.38 -2.14
N ARG A 224 18.34 18.35 -2.92
CA ARG A 224 16.98 17.99 -3.33
C ARG A 224 16.79 16.48 -3.23
N VAL A 225 15.53 16.06 -3.11
CA VAL A 225 15.12 14.64 -3.18
C VAL A 225 14.11 14.48 -4.31
N ALA A 226 14.25 13.41 -5.10
CA ALA A 226 13.50 13.20 -6.34
C ALA A 226 13.21 11.71 -6.62
N ASP A 227 12.66 11.02 -5.64
CA ASP A 227 12.29 9.60 -5.72
C ASP A 227 10.93 9.35 -5.01
N ALA A 228 10.55 8.09 -4.78
CA ALA A 228 9.30 7.74 -4.12
C ALA A 228 9.15 8.26 -2.68
N SER A 229 10.26 8.60 -2.01
CA SER A 229 10.26 9.12 -0.64
C SER A 229 9.55 10.46 -0.51
N ILE A 230 9.47 11.25 -1.59
CA ILE A 230 8.82 12.58 -1.53
C ILE A 230 7.30 12.51 -1.59
N MET A 231 6.72 11.37 -1.98
CA MET A 231 5.26 11.23 -2.04
C MET A 231 4.71 11.43 -0.62
N PRO A 232 3.77 12.36 -0.35
CA PRO A 232 3.28 12.55 1.02
C PRO A 232 2.34 11.41 1.47
N LEU A 233 1.67 10.77 0.52
CA LEU A 233 0.78 9.63 0.72
C LEU A 233 1.02 8.63 -0.40
N LEU A 234 0.85 7.33 -0.10
CA LEU A 234 0.95 6.27 -1.10
C LEU A 234 -0.09 6.52 -2.22
N PRO A 235 0.33 6.56 -3.51
CA PRO A 235 -0.62 6.66 -4.62
C PRO A 235 -1.44 5.37 -4.72
N GLY A 236 -2.68 5.47 -5.20
CA GLY A 236 -3.56 4.30 -5.39
C GLY A 236 -3.23 3.49 -6.64
N THR A 237 -1.95 3.27 -6.91
CA THR A 237 -1.40 2.59 -8.09
C THR A 237 0.00 2.09 -7.78
N HIS A 238 0.51 1.19 -8.62
CA HIS A 238 1.92 0.81 -8.61
C HIS A 238 2.79 2.05 -8.80
N THR A 239 3.89 2.16 -8.05
CA THR A 239 4.61 3.43 -7.88
C THR A 239 5.52 3.79 -9.05
N SER A 240 5.88 2.85 -9.92
CA SER A 240 6.83 3.04 -11.02
C SER A 240 6.46 4.22 -11.93
N ALA A 241 5.22 4.26 -12.43
CA ALA A 241 4.73 5.36 -13.27
C ALA A 241 4.78 6.72 -12.55
N THR A 242 4.49 6.73 -11.25
CA THR A 242 4.56 7.95 -10.43
C THR A 242 6.01 8.39 -10.25
N CYS A 243 6.95 7.47 -10.05
CA CYS A 243 8.38 7.77 -9.97
C CYS A 243 8.91 8.37 -11.29
N TYR A 244 8.51 7.84 -12.44
CA TYR A 244 8.86 8.45 -13.73
C TYR A 244 8.30 9.87 -13.85
N ALA A 245 7.03 10.09 -13.51
CA ALA A 245 6.41 11.42 -13.54
C ALA A 245 7.07 12.41 -12.57
N ILE A 246 7.52 11.93 -11.40
CA ILE A 246 8.34 12.73 -10.47
C ILE A 246 9.64 13.13 -11.15
N GLY A 247 10.38 12.17 -11.72
CA GLY A 247 11.65 12.42 -12.42
C GLY A 247 11.51 13.46 -13.54
N GLU A 248 10.50 13.33 -14.39
CA GLU A 248 10.18 14.29 -15.45
C GLU A 248 9.91 15.69 -14.88
N LYS A 249 9.04 15.78 -13.86
CA LYS A 249 8.70 17.06 -13.22
C LYS A 249 9.91 17.72 -12.53
N VAL A 250 10.81 16.93 -11.95
CA VAL A 250 12.05 17.43 -11.35
C VAL A 250 12.98 17.95 -12.43
N SER A 251 13.16 17.20 -13.52
CA SER A 251 14.00 17.58 -14.66
C SER A 251 13.55 18.92 -15.26
N ASP A 252 12.24 19.07 -15.52
CA ASP A 252 11.65 20.31 -16.02
C ASP A 252 11.88 21.50 -15.07
N LYS A 253 11.78 21.26 -13.77
CA LYS A 253 12.06 22.29 -12.77
C LYS A 253 13.54 22.66 -12.76
N LEU A 254 14.45 21.69 -12.83
CA LEU A 254 15.90 21.91 -12.90
C LEU A 254 16.32 22.69 -14.14
N ALA A 255 15.74 22.40 -15.30
CA ALA A 255 16.00 23.15 -16.53
C ALA A 255 15.54 24.63 -16.47
N ASN A 256 14.57 24.92 -15.59
CA ASN A 256 13.97 26.25 -15.43
C ASN A 256 14.36 26.95 -14.11
N PHE A 257 15.28 26.39 -13.32
CA PHE A 257 15.81 27.09 -12.15
C PHE A 257 16.97 28.00 -12.58
N PRO A 258 16.99 29.27 -12.14
CA PRO A 258 18.12 30.17 -12.37
C PRO A 258 19.38 29.71 -11.64
#